data_AF-S0G1T0-F1
#
_entry.id   AF-S0G1T0-F1
#
_cell.length_a   1.000
_cell.length_b   1.000
_cell.length_c   1.000
_cell.angle_alpha   90.00
_cell.angle_beta   90.00
_cell.angle_gamma   90.00
#
_symmetry.space_group_name_H-M   'P 1'
#
loop_
_entity.id
_entity.type
_entity.pdbx_description
1 polymer ?
#
loop_
_entity_poly.entity_id
_entity_poly.type
_entity_poly.pdbx_seq_one_letter_code
_entity_poly.pdbx_strand_id
1 'polypeptide(L)'
;MCNKRIKYALVFGVLLSVFLITGMSQAGGPFRDVLFQTFCSSLPYQEKVGCNGYLQYRIQRGRDRDKALELCVWGCGQVLIDPVKIEDCRKGCRTTNQKDN
;
A
#
# COMPACT_ATOMS: atom_id res chain seq x y z
N MET A 1 9.70 56.94 -12.85
CA MET A 1 10.14 55.99 -11.81
C MET A 1 9.15 54.83 -11.75
N CYS A 2 9.65 53.60 -11.70
CA CYS A 2 9.00 52.37 -12.18
C CYS A 2 7.76 51.88 -11.38
N ASN A 3 6.81 51.34 -12.15
CA ASN A 3 5.58 50.68 -11.75
C ASN A 3 5.82 49.42 -10.89
N LYS A 4 5.26 49.41 -9.67
CA LYS A 4 5.37 48.32 -8.68
C LYS A 4 4.05 47.53 -8.58
N ARG A 5 3.52 47.02 -9.69
CA ARG A 5 2.24 46.27 -9.71
C ARG A 5 2.21 45.03 -10.61
N ILE A 6 3.35 44.36 -10.83
CA ILE A 6 3.38 43.11 -11.60
C ILE A 6 4.28 42.09 -10.89
N LYS A 7 3.88 41.58 -9.72
CA LYS A 7 4.56 40.42 -9.10
C LYS A 7 3.64 39.36 -8.47
N TYR A 8 2.34 39.62 -8.34
CA TYR A 8 1.45 38.70 -7.61
C TYR A 8 0.56 37.81 -8.49
N ALA A 9 0.50 38.03 -9.81
CA ALA A 9 -0.37 37.24 -10.69
C ALA A 9 0.19 35.86 -11.05
N LEU A 10 1.51 35.66 -10.97
CA LEU A 10 2.18 34.42 -11.41
C LEU A 10 2.28 33.34 -10.33
N VAL A 11 2.08 33.70 -9.06
CA VAL A 11 2.16 32.73 -7.94
C VAL A 11 0.85 31.98 -7.74
N PHE A 12 -0.27 32.53 -8.20
CA PHE A 12 -1.59 31.93 -8.00
C PHE A 12 -1.95 30.82 -9.02
N GLY A 13 -1.30 30.81 -10.19
CA GLY A 13 -1.59 29.82 -11.24
C GLY A 13 -0.91 28.47 -11.06
N VAL A 14 0.22 28.41 -10.36
CA VAL A 14 1.03 27.17 -10.23
C VAL A 14 0.55 26.29 -9.06
N LEU A 15 -0.09 26.88 -8.04
CA LEU A 15 -0.59 26.14 -6.88
C LEU A 15 -1.88 25.35 -7.17
N LEU A 16 -2.66 25.73 -8.20
CA LEU A 16 -3.91 25.04 -8.51
C LEU A 16 -3.71 23.77 -9.35
N SER A 17 -2.59 23.65 -10.08
CA SER A 17 -2.33 22.50 -10.97
C SER A 17 -1.74 21.29 -10.25
N VAL A 18 -1.16 21.48 -9.05
CA VAL A 18 -0.56 20.37 -8.28
C VAL A 18 -1.62 19.58 -7.50
N PHE A 19 -2.76 20.19 -7.17
CA PHE A 19 -3.86 19.51 -6.46
C PHE A 19 -4.75 18.62 -7.34
N LEU A 20 -4.63 18.71 -8.67
CA LEU A 20 -5.45 17.94 -9.62
C LEU A 20 -4.79 16.63 -10.09
N ILE A 21 -3.55 16.33 -9.67
CA ILE A 21 -2.83 15.09 -10.01
C ILE A 21 -2.81 14.09 -8.83
N THR A 22 -3.68 14.26 -7.83
CA THR A 22 -3.99 13.18 -6.85
C THR A 22 -5.18 12.33 -7.30
N GLY A 23 -5.76 12.64 -8.47
CA GLY A 23 -6.66 11.76 -9.18
C GLY A 23 -5.88 10.58 -9.74
N MET A 24 -5.87 9.47 -8.99
CA MET A 24 -5.73 8.07 -9.42
C MET A 24 -4.96 7.24 -8.39
N SER A 25 -5.54 7.11 -7.20
CA SER A 25 -5.45 5.85 -6.48
C SER A 25 -6.85 5.47 -6.05
N GLN A 26 -7.62 4.97 -7.02
CA GLN A 26 -8.81 4.16 -6.74
C GLN A 26 -8.33 2.84 -6.11
N ALA A 27 -7.83 2.95 -4.87
CA ALA A 27 -7.68 1.84 -3.96
C ALA A 27 -9.06 1.16 -3.90
N GLY A 28 -9.08 -0.17 -4.06
CA GLY A 28 -10.28 -0.94 -3.78
C GLY A 28 -10.78 -0.51 -2.40
N GLY A 29 -12.02 -0.02 -2.33
CA GLY A 29 -12.46 0.84 -1.23
C GLY A 29 -12.42 0.21 0.17
N PRO A 30 -12.77 1.01 1.20
CA PRO A 30 -12.61 0.66 2.62
C PRO A 30 -13.28 -0.65 3.05
N PHE A 31 -14.29 -1.11 2.32
CA PHE A 31 -14.98 -2.37 2.61
C PHE A 31 -14.14 -3.62 2.34
N ARG A 32 -13.35 -3.65 1.24
CA ARG A 32 -12.45 -4.80 0.97
C ARG A 32 -11.33 -4.84 2.00
N ASP A 33 -10.80 -3.69 2.40
CA ASP A 33 -9.74 -3.61 3.41
C ASP A 33 -10.20 -4.14 4.78
N VAL A 34 -11.44 -3.85 5.19
CA VAL A 34 -12.04 -4.39 6.43
C VAL A 34 -12.23 -5.91 6.37
N LEU A 35 -12.69 -6.44 5.22
CA LEU A 35 -12.83 -7.89 5.02
C LEU A 35 -11.46 -8.59 5.09
N PHE A 36 -10.43 -7.98 4.53
CA PHE A 36 -9.07 -8.51 4.59
C PHE A 36 -8.44 -8.38 5.98
N GLN A 37 -8.67 -7.29 6.72
CA GLN A 37 -8.23 -7.17 8.11
C GLN A 37 -8.88 -8.21 9.01
N THR A 38 -10.16 -8.49 8.80
CA THR A 38 -10.90 -9.54 9.53
C THR A 38 -10.30 -10.91 9.24
N PHE A 39 -10.02 -11.19 7.96
CA PHE A 39 -9.35 -12.41 7.55
C PHE A 39 -7.93 -12.54 8.15
N CYS A 40 -7.11 -11.50 8.09
CA CYS A 40 -5.77 -11.54 8.69
C CYS A 40 -5.81 -11.75 10.20
N SER A 41 -6.84 -11.21 10.87
CA SER A 41 -6.99 -11.31 12.33
C SER A 41 -7.24 -12.73 12.83
N SER A 42 -7.80 -13.61 11.99
CA SER A 42 -8.05 -15.02 12.33
C SER A 42 -6.86 -15.95 12.11
N LEU A 43 -5.78 -15.46 11.49
CA LEU A 43 -4.57 -16.25 11.24
C LEU A 43 -3.63 -16.29 12.46
N PRO A 44 -2.80 -17.35 12.58
CA PRO A 44 -1.68 -17.40 13.53
C PRO A 44 -0.77 -16.17 13.39
N TYR A 45 -0.11 -15.74 14.47
CA TYR A 45 0.60 -14.44 14.51
C TYR A 45 1.58 -14.22 13.35
N GLN A 46 2.39 -15.22 13.01
CA GLN A 46 3.37 -15.07 11.92
C GLN A 46 2.71 -14.98 10.54
N GLU A 47 1.68 -15.79 10.30
CA GLU A 47 0.87 -15.70 9.07
C GLU A 47 0.12 -14.34 8.99
N LYS A 48 -0.33 -13.82 10.13
CA LYS A 48 -0.97 -12.50 10.24
C LYS A 48 -0.02 -11.36 9.85
N VAL A 49 1.26 -11.44 10.22
CA VAL A 49 2.28 -10.45 9.81
C VAL A 49 2.40 -10.40 8.28
N GLY A 50 2.54 -11.55 7.63
CA GLY A 50 2.57 -11.63 6.16
C GLY A 50 1.25 -11.16 5.52
N CYS A 51 0.12 -11.56 6.09
CA CYS A 51 -1.19 -11.14 5.61
C CYS A 51 -1.35 -9.61 5.60
N ASN A 52 -0.97 -8.94 6.69
CA ASN A 52 -1.01 -7.48 6.78
C ASN A 52 0.02 -6.80 5.87
N GLY A 53 1.22 -7.38 5.73
CA GLY A 53 2.25 -6.90 4.82
C GLY A 53 1.77 -6.88 3.37
N TYR A 54 1.14 -7.97 2.92
CA TYR A 54 0.57 -8.06 1.58
C TYR A 54 -0.46 -6.95 1.34
N LEU A 55 -1.39 -6.74 2.27
CA LEU A 55 -2.42 -5.71 2.15
C LEU A 55 -1.83 -4.30 2.05
N GLN A 56 -0.83 -3.98 2.87
CA GLN A 56 -0.17 -2.68 2.78
C GLN A 56 0.44 -2.45 1.38
N TYR A 57 1.17 -3.43 0.84
CA TYR A 57 1.75 -3.29 -0.50
C TYR A 57 0.66 -3.18 -1.58
N ARG A 58 -0.44 -3.92 -1.45
CA ARG A 58 -1.58 -3.90 -2.38
C ARG A 58 -2.30 -2.55 -2.40
N ILE A 59 -2.44 -1.90 -1.23
CA ILE A 59 -3.01 -0.54 -1.09
C ILE A 59 -2.06 0.51 -1.66
N GLN A 60 -0.76 0.41 -1.37
CA GLN A 60 0.24 1.41 -1.77
C GLN A 60 0.59 1.39 -3.26
N ARG A 61 0.52 0.22 -3.93
CA ARG A 61 1.07 0.05 -5.29
C ARG A 61 0.02 -0.11 -6.38
N GLY A 62 -1.27 0.01 -6.06
CA GLY A 62 -2.33 0.02 -7.06
C GLY A 62 -2.52 -1.35 -7.72
N ARG A 63 -3.20 -2.27 -7.03
CA ARG A 63 -3.76 -3.53 -7.55
C ARG A 63 -2.82 -4.54 -8.25
N ASP A 64 -1.53 -4.25 -8.43
CA ASP A 64 -0.58 -5.25 -8.94
C ASP A 64 -0.35 -6.33 -7.87
N ARG A 65 -1.10 -7.42 -8.00
CA ARG A 65 -1.13 -8.55 -7.07
C ARG A 65 0.20 -9.28 -7.03
N ASP A 66 0.82 -9.47 -8.19
CA ASP A 66 2.10 -10.18 -8.29
C ASP A 66 3.21 -9.36 -7.65
N LYS A 67 3.24 -8.05 -7.89
CA LYS A 67 4.22 -7.17 -7.24
C LYS A 67 4.00 -7.06 -5.74
N ALA A 68 2.74 -7.01 -5.28
CA ALA A 68 2.43 -7.01 -3.86
C ALA A 68 2.86 -8.31 -3.17
N LEU A 69 2.67 -9.46 -3.83
CA LEU A 69 3.12 -10.76 -3.33
C LEU A 69 4.65 -10.82 -3.25
N GLU A 70 5.36 -10.42 -4.31
CA GLU A 70 6.83 -10.40 -4.36
C GLU A 70 7.41 -9.58 -3.19
N LEU A 71 6.92 -8.35 -3.00
CA LEU A 71 7.38 -7.45 -1.94
C LEU A 71 7.05 -7.98 -0.54
N CYS A 72 5.87 -8.58 -0.35
CA CYS A 72 5.49 -9.19 0.92
C CYS A 72 6.42 -10.35 1.28
N VAL A 73 6.64 -11.27 0.34
CA VAL A 73 7.50 -12.45 0.53
C VAL A 73 8.95 -12.05 0.80
N TRP A 74 9.45 -11.03 0.10
CA TRP A 74 10.77 -10.47 0.33
C TRP A 74 10.87 -9.81 1.72
N GLY A 75 9.88 -9.00 2.08
CA GLY A 75 9.82 -8.29 3.37
C GLY A 75 9.80 -9.22 4.59
N CYS A 76 9.18 -10.41 4.48
CA CYS A 76 9.23 -11.42 5.55
C CYS A 76 10.67 -11.80 5.95
N GLY A 77 11.59 -11.87 4.97
CA GLY A 77 13.01 -12.17 5.23
C GLY A 77 13.84 -10.97 5.71
N GLN A 78 13.26 -9.76 5.72
CA GLN A 78 13.91 -8.55 6.24
C GLN A 78 13.51 -8.27 7.70
N VAL A 79 12.30 -8.68 8.10
CA VAL A 79 11.73 -8.39 9.42
C VAL A 79 11.91 -9.55 10.41
N LEU A 80 11.98 -10.79 9.92
CA LEU A 80 12.09 -11.99 10.74
C LEU A 80 13.45 -12.66 10.51
N ILE A 81 14.03 -13.20 11.59
CA ILE A 81 15.33 -13.87 11.59
C ILE A 81 15.17 -15.39 11.60
N ASP A 82 14.13 -15.87 12.29
CA ASP A 82 13.84 -17.30 12.44
C ASP A 82 13.25 -17.87 11.13
N PRO A 83 13.85 -18.90 10.55
CA PRO A 83 13.43 -19.45 9.25
C PRO A 83 12.01 -20.02 9.27
N VAL A 84 11.55 -20.57 10.40
CA VAL A 84 10.19 -21.09 10.55
C VAL A 84 9.19 -19.93 10.52
N LYS A 85 9.50 -18.84 11.25
CA LYS A 85 8.66 -17.64 11.26
C LYS A 85 8.63 -16.93 9.91
N ILE A 86 9.76 -16.91 9.19
CA ILE A 86 9.84 -16.39 7.82
C ILE A 86 8.89 -17.17 6.92
N GLU A 87 8.87 -18.50 7.00
CA GLU A 87 8.02 -19.32 6.15
C GLU A 87 6.54 -19.17 6.49
N ASP A 88 6.19 -19.07 7.78
CA ASP A 88 4.82 -18.74 8.21
C ASP A 88 4.38 -17.36 7.71
N CYS A 89 5.26 -16.36 7.76
CA CYS A 89 4.98 -15.04 7.18
C CYS A 89 4.73 -15.13 5.67
N ARG A 90 5.58 -15.85 4.92
CA ARG A 90 5.41 -16.06 3.48
C ARG A 90 4.12 -16.79 3.15
N LYS A 91 3.73 -17.77 3.97
CA LYS A 91 2.45 -18.48 3.88
C LYS A 91 1.28 -17.51 4.07
N GLY A 92 1.38 -16.58 5.01
CA GLY A 92 0.45 -15.46 5.17
C GLY A 92 0.27 -14.64 3.89
N CYS A 93 1.38 -14.17 3.29
CA CYS A 93 1.36 -13.42 2.03
C CYS A 93 0.64 -14.18 0.91
N ARG A 94 0.98 -15.47 0.71
CA ARG A 94 0.43 -16.32 -0.36
C ARG A 94 -1.05 -16.59 -0.16
N THR A 95 -1.47 -16.88 1.08
CA THR A 95 -2.88 -17.15 1.40
C THR A 95 -3.73 -15.92 1.12
N THR A 96 -3.27 -14.73 1.49
CA THR A 96 -3.99 -13.48 1.22
C THR A 96 -4.06 -13.17 -0.27
N ASN A 97 -2.96 -13.38 -1.01
CA ASN A 97 -2.99 -13.23 -2.47
C ASN A 97 -4.01 -14.17 -3.11
N GLN A 98 -4.12 -15.42 -2.68
CA GLN A 98 -5.14 -16.36 -3.19
C GLN A 98 -6.58 -15.89 -2.91
N LYS A 99 -6.81 -15.23 -1.76
CA LYS A 99 -8.11 -14.65 -1.41
C LYS A 99 -8.43 -13.33 -2.12
N ASP A 100 -7.41 -12.69 -2.68
CA ASP A 100 -7.54 -11.44 -3.42
C ASP A 100 -7.92 -11.61 -4.89
N ASN A 101 -8.69 -12.67 -5.21
CA ASN A 101 -9.29 -12.85 -6.52
C ASN A 101 -10.34 -11.77 -6.86
#